data_AF-A0AA39L0D5-F1
#
_entry.id   AF-A0AA39L0D5-F1
#
_cell.length_a   1.000
_cell.length_b   1.000
_cell.length_c   1.000
_cell.angle_alpha   90.00
_cell.angle_beta   90.00
_cell.angle_gamma   90.00
#
_symmetry.space_group_name_H-M   'P 1'
#
loop_
_entity.id
_entity.type
_entity.pdbx_description
1 polymer ?
#
loop_
_entity_poly.entity_id
_entity_poly.type
_entity_poly.pdbx_seq_one_letter_code
_entity_poly.pdbx_strand_id
1 'polypeptide(L)' 'ISWMRMRDMHILTSATITYTGDARFSVKHPEGSDEWRLIINYVQPRDAGLYECQVNTEPKMKMAFALRVEGKQ' A
#
# COMPACT_ATOMS: atom_id res chain seq x y z
N ILE A 1 2.89 -1.62 10.86
CA ILE A 1 2.07 -0.95 9.83
C ILE A 1 1.71 -1.95 8.74
N SER A 2 0.50 -1.89 8.18
CA SER A 2 0.07 -2.77 7.09
C SER A 2 -0.55 -1.94 5.97
N TRP A 3 -0.29 -2.33 4.72
CA TRP A 3 -0.92 -1.73 3.54
C TRP A 3 -1.97 -2.68 2.94
N MET A 4 -3.15 -2.16 2.66
CA MET A 4 -4.28 -2.92 2.15
C MET A 4 -4.85 -2.27 0.88
N ARG A 5 -5.22 -3.10 -0.10
CA ARG A 5 -6.00 -2.65 -1.26
C ARG A 5 -7.48 -2.77 -0.95
N MET A 6 -8.21 -1.66 -0.99
CA MET A 6 -9.58 -1.62 -0.45
C MET A 6 -10.61 -2.30 -1.34
N ARG A 7 -10.40 -2.35 -2.67
CA ARG A 7 -11.40 -2.91 -3.60
C ARG A 7 -11.71 -4.40 -3.35
N ASP A 8 -10.77 -5.12 -2.77
CA ASP A 8 -10.83 -6.57 -2.53
C ASP A 8 -10.29 -6.96 -1.16
N MET A 9 -10.08 -5.98 -0.26
CA MET A 9 -9.55 -6.17 1.09
C MET A 9 -8.24 -6.97 1.13
N HIS A 10 -7.45 -6.92 0.07
CA HIS A 10 -6.23 -7.70 -0.05
C HIS A 10 -5.09 -7.03 0.72
N ILE A 11 -4.49 -7.74 1.67
CA ILE A 11 -3.29 -7.30 2.37
C ILE A 11 -2.12 -7.34 1.37
N LEU A 12 -1.52 -6.18 1.10
CA LEU A 12 -0.37 -6.05 0.21
C LEU A 12 0.92 -6.31 0.98
N THR A 13 1.07 -5.66 2.13
CA THR A 13 2.25 -5.76 2.99
C THR A 13 1.87 -5.68 4.46
N SER A 14 2.67 -6.29 5.33
CA SER A 14 2.64 -6.06 6.78
C SER A 14 4.06 -5.95 7.30
N ALA A 15 4.36 -4.83 7.96
CA ALA A 15 5.72 -4.38 8.23
C ALA A 15 6.57 -4.46 6.94
N THR A 16 7.71 -5.15 6.99
CA THR A 16 8.63 -5.32 5.85
C THR A 16 8.28 -6.52 4.94
N ILE A 17 7.24 -7.28 5.28
CA ILE A 17 6.83 -8.50 4.56
C ILE A 17 5.79 -8.13 3.50
N THR A 18 5.96 -8.64 2.27
CA THR A 18 5.00 -8.49 1.17
C THR A 18 4.17 -9.77 1.04
N TYR A 19 2.84 -9.65 1.04
CA TYR A 19 1.89 -10.77 1.01
C TYR A 19 1.27 -11.01 -0.37
N THR A 20 1.24 -9.98 -1.22
CA THR A 20 0.73 -10.13 -2.58
C THR A 20 1.74 -10.86 -3.47
N GLY A 21 1.25 -11.65 -4.43
CA GLY A 21 2.09 -12.31 -5.44
C GLY A 21 2.54 -11.39 -6.58
N ASP A 22 2.04 -10.15 -6.65
CA ASP A 22 2.46 -9.18 -7.66
C ASP A 22 3.78 -8.51 -7.23
N ALA A 23 4.89 -8.93 -7.86
CA ALA A 23 6.24 -8.47 -7.56
C ALA A 23 6.48 -6.96 -7.78
N ARG A 24 5.51 -6.24 -8.36
CA ARG A 24 5.58 -4.78 -8.49
C ARG A 24 5.36 -4.06 -7.16
N PHE A 25 4.70 -4.70 -6.20
CA PHE A 25 4.39 -4.14 -4.89
C PHE A 25 5.52 -4.43 -3.90
N SER A 26 5.95 -3.41 -3.17
CA SER A 26 6.92 -3.54 -2.09
C SER A 26 6.70 -2.44 -1.05
N VAL A 27 7.43 -2.52 0.06
CA VAL A 27 7.40 -1.50 1.12
C VAL A 27 8.80 -0.94 1.34
N LYS A 28 8.89 0.38 1.53
CA LYS A 28 10.13 1.05 1.92
C LYS A 28 9.93 1.72 3.28
N HIS A 29 10.81 1.36 4.21
CA HIS A 29 10.90 1.94 5.53
C HIS A 29 12.36 2.38 5.76
N PRO A 30 12.67 3.68 5.63
CA PRO A 30 14.00 4.19 5.93
C PRO A 30 14.38 3.90 7.39
N GLU A 31 15.62 3.48 7.63
CA GLU A 31 16.12 3.19 8.98
C GLU A 31 16.01 4.43 9.88
N GLY A 32 15.47 4.26 11.09
CA GLY A 32 15.28 5.35 12.05
C GLY A 32 14.12 6.32 11.73
N SER A 33 13.29 6.04 10.72
CA SER A 33 12.13 6.86 10.37
C SER A 33 10.82 6.20 10.79
N ASP A 34 9.77 6.97 11.10
CA ASP A 34 8.41 6.44 11.29
C ASP A 34 7.64 6.27 9.96
N GLU A 35 8.33 6.47 8.83
CA GLU A 35 7.72 6.46 7.51
C GLU A 35 7.61 5.05 6.93
N TRP A 36 6.42 4.73 6.41
CA TRP A 36 6.13 3.46 5.74
C TRP A 36 5.51 3.72 4.37
N ARG A 37 6.32 3.58 3.31
CA ARG A 37 5.87 3.82 1.93
C ARG A 37 5.50 2.52 1.23
N LEU A 38 4.29 2.44 0.68
CA LEU A 38 3.95 1.46 -0.34
C LEU A 38 4.57 1.91 -1.68
N ILE A 39 5.31 1.02 -2.34
CA ILE A 39 5.92 1.25 -3.64
C ILE A 39 5.24 0.32 -4.65
N ILE A 40 4.78 0.89 -5.77
CA ILE A 40 4.18 0.15 -6.89
C ILE A 40 5.00 0.48 -8.13
N ASN A 41 5.80 -0.47 -8.61
CA ASN A 41 6.59 -0.30 -9.83
C ASN A 41 5.74 -0.54 -11.08
N TYR A 42 6.03 0.17 -12.17
CA TYR A 42 5.32 0.02 -13.46
C TYR A 42 3.79 0.10 -13.33
N VAL A 43 3.32 1.19 -12.70
CA VAL A 43 1.89 1.44 -12.43
C VAL A 43 1.07 1.35 -13.71
N GLN A 44 -0.06 0.66 -13.62
CA GLN A 44 -1.03 0.46 -14.70
C GLN A 44 -2.35 1.13 -14.33
N PRO A 45 -3.22 1.49 -15.30
CA PRO A 45 -4.55 2.06 -15.01
C PRO A 45 -5.38 1.20 -14.04
N ARG A 46 -5.23 -0.13 -14.11
CA ARG A 46 -5.90 -1.08 -13.19
C ARG A 46 -5.44 -1.00 -11.74
N ASP A 47 -4.34 -0.33 -11.45
CA ASP A 47 -3.84 -0.15 -10.08
C ASP A 47 -4.52 1.05 -9.40
N ALA A 48 -5.23 1.91 -10.15
CA ALA A 48 -5.99 3.00 -9.57
C ALA A 48 -7.03 2.50 -8.55
N GLY A 49 -7.24 3.27 -7.48
CA GLY A 49 -8.18 2.92 -6.42
C GLY A 49 -7.74 3.40 -5.03
N LEU A 50 -8.47 2.94 -4.02
CA LEU A 50 -8.18 3.24 -2.62
C LEU A 50 -7.23 2.19 -2.02
N TYR A 51 -6.21 2.70 -1.33
CA TYR A 51 -5.25 1.94 -0.55
C TYR A 51 -5.30 2.45 0.88
N GLU A 52 -5.26 1.57 1.87
CA GLU A 52 -5.33 1.94 3.28
C GLU A 52 -4.04 1.52 3.99
N CYS A 53 -3.45 2.47 4.72
CA CYS A 53 -2.38 2.24 5.66
C CYS A 53 -2.99 2.07 7.06
N GLN A 54 -2.66 0.97 7.72
CA GLN A 54 -3.17 0.62 9.05
C GLN A 54 -2.05 0.50 10.08
N VAL A 55 -2.31 0.98 11.29
CA VAL A 55 -1.46 0.76 12.47
C VAL A 55 -2.20 -0.17 13.42
N ASN A 56 -1.49 -1.17 13.95
CA ASN A 56 -2.08 -2.19 14.82
C ASN A 56 -2.22 -1.69 16.27
N THR A 57 -3.01 -0.65 16.46
CA THR A 57 -3.44 -0.10 17.75
C THR A 57 -4.84 -0.61 18.11
N GLU A 58 -5.27 -0.39 19.34
CA GLU A 58 -6.65 -0.62 19.79
C GLU A 58 -7.26 0.70 20.27
N PRO A 59 -8.27 1.27 19.59
CA PRO A 59 -8.82 0.85 18.29
C PRO A 59 -7.82 1.06 17.14
N LYS A 60 -7.99 0.33 16.02
CA LYS A 60 -7.10 0.43 14.86
C LYS A 60 -7.09 1.83 14.28
N MET A 61 -5.92 2.44 14.21
CA MET A 61 -5.69 3.66 13.45
C MET A 61 -5.50 3.33 11.98
N LYS A 62 -6.10 4.13 11.09
CA LYS A 62 -6.07 3.92 9.64
C LYS A 62 -6.08 5.23 8.87
N MET A 63 -5.48 5.21 7.68
CA MET A 63 -5.48 6.33 6.75
C MET A 63 -5.62 5.81 5.32
N ALA A 64 -6.59 6.34 4.58
CA ALA A 64 -6.88 5.95 3.21
C ALA A 64 -6.24 6.93 2.21
N PHE A 65 -5.69 6.40 1.12
CA PHE A 65 -5.04 7.11 0.05
C PHE A 65 -5.68 6.73 -1.29
N ALA A 66 -6.03 7.73 -2.11
CA ALA A 66 -6.53 7.51 -3.45
C ALA A 66 -5.38 7.57 -4.47
N LEU A 67 -5.09 6.44 -5.13
CA LEU A 67 -4.19 6.41 -6.27
C LEU A 67 -4.98 6.69 -7.54
N ARG A 68 -4.64 7.79 -8.21
CA ARG A 68 -5.09 8.08 -9.57
C ARG A 68 -3.96 7.77 -10.54
N VAL A 69 -4.28 7.09 -11.63
CA VAL A 69 -3.33 6.73 -12.69
C VAL A 69 -3.80 7.38 -13.97
N GLU A 70 -3.05 8.36 -14.44
CA GLU A 70 -3.31 9.02 -15.72
C GLU A 70 -2.57 8.25 -16.82
N GLY A 71 -3.32 7.64 -17.74
CA GLY A 71 -2.73 7.08 -18.95
C GLY A 71 -2.31 8.20 -19.90
N LYS A 72 -1.27 7.97 -20.72
CA LYS A 72 -1.17 8.72 -21.97
C LYS A 72 -2.34 8.28 -22.85
N GLN A 73 -3.15 9.24 -23.28
CA GLN A 73 -4.16 9.05 -24.34
C GLN A 73 -3.51 8.51 -25.60
#